data_AF-U9SJ96-F1
#
_entry.id   AF-U9SJ96-F1
#
_cell.length_a   1.000
_cell.length_b   1.000
_cell.length_c   1.000
_cell.angle_alpha   90.00
_cell.angle_beta   90.00
_cell.angle_gamma   90.00
#
_symmetry.space_group_name_H-M   'P 1'
#
loop_
_entity.id
_entity.type
_entity.pdbx_description
1 polymer ?
#
loop_
_entity_poly.entity_id
_entity_poly.type
_entity_poly.pdbx_seq_one_letter_code
_entity_poly.pdbx_strand_id
1 'polypeptide(L)'
;LSSKKKSKKRVTLLLICNATGIEKLKPLFIYTYENPQILQGKKKEDLPVNYYWNSTAWIQNDYLIKLNTRMRLQHRNILLLIDNALIHVLKEDLNLTNVTVQFLLSNTTAHLQPCNTEIINFFKVSAQYRKILVRNRVETYEISQKLNREIVSLNIYDFINFSTNAWNSVSQQTINNC
;
A
#
# COMPACT_ATOMS: atom_id res chain seq x y z
N LEU A 1 -20.12 25.75 -15.59
CA LEU A 1 -19.68 24.50 -14.94
C LEU A 1 -18.24 24.67 -14.45
N SER A 2 -18.05 24.90 -13.15
CA SER A 2 -16.72 25.10 -12.54
C SER A 2 -15.88 23.83 -12.70
N SER A 3 -14.71 23.96 -13.33
CA SER A 3 -13.71 22.91 -13.45
C SER A 3 -13.17 22.56 -12.07
N LYS A 4 -13.77 21.58 -11.39
CA LYS A 4 -13.24 21.02 -10.14
C LYS A 4 -11.84 20.46 -10.41
N LYS A 5 -10.82 21.22 -10.01
CA LYS A 5 -9.40 20.84 -10.02
C LYS A 5 -9.29 19.48 -9.31
N LYS A 6 -8.92 18.42 -10.03
CA LYS A 6 -8.70 17.10 -9.44
C LYS A 6 -7.67 17.25 -8.32
N SER A 7 -7.99 16.71 -7.13
CA SER A 7 -7.06 16.67 -6.01
C SER A 7 -5.75 16.02 -6.46
N LYS A 8 -4.63 16.75 -6.36
CA LYS A 8 -3.28 16.24 -6.69
C LYS A 8 -2.70 15.35 -5.58
N LYS A 9 -3.47 15.05 -4.52
CA LYS A 9 -3.02 14.20 -3.41
C LYS A 9 -2.84 12.78 -3.94
N ARG A 10 -1.60 12.30 -3.92
CA ARG A 10 -1.24 10.94 -4.32
C ARG A 10 -0.86 10.15 -3.07
N VAL A 11 -1.28 8.90 -3.05
CA VAL A 11 -0.87 7.89 -2.08
C VAL A 11 -0.26 6.76 -2.88
N THR A 12 0.89 6.28 -2.45
CA THR A 12 1.50 5.07 -2.97
C THR A 12 1.38 3.96 -1.94
N LEU A 13 0.96 2.80 -2.40
CA LEU A 13 0.86 1.59 -1.60
C LEU A 13 1.82 0.58 -2.19
N LEU A 14 2.65 0.00 -1.34
CA LEU A 14 3.42 -1.19 -1.67
C LEU A 14 2.88 -2.36 -0.83
N LEU A 15 2.44 -3.39 -1.54
CA LEU A 15 1.89 -4.62 -0.99
C LEU A 15 2.93 -5.72 -1.24
N ILE A 16 3.29 -6.45 -0.19
CA ILE A 16 4.32 -7.48 -0.25
C ILE A 16 3.77 -8.76 0.36
N CYS A 17 3.85 -9.84 -0.40
CA CYS A 17 3.56 -11.19 0.06
C CYS A 17 4.65 -12.14 -0.43
N ASN A 18 4.78 -13.29 0.24
CA ASN A 18 5.61 -14.36 -0.28
C ASN A 18 4.92 -15.09 -1.45
N ALA A 19 5.67 -15.93 -2.16
CA ALA A 19 5.18 -16.64 -3.35
C ALA A 19 3.95 -17.54 -3.08
N THR A 20 3.83 -18.08 -1.86
CA THR A 20 2.70 -18.95 -1.49
C THR A 20 1.48 -18.19 -0.94
N GLY A 21 1.58 -16.86 -0.81
CA GLY A 21 0.55 -16.01 -0.22
C GLY A 21 0.28 -16.21 1.28
N ILE A 22 1.01 -17.10 1.96
CA ILE A 22 0.85 -17.40 3.40
C ILE A 22 1.28 -16.19 4.23
N GLU A 23 2.41 -15.59 3.87
CA GLU A 23 2.95 -14.43 4.57
C GLU A 23 2.64 -13.17 3.76
N LYS A 24 1.83 -12.28 4.35
CA LYS A 24 1.59 -10.93 3.87
C LYS A 24 2.24 -9.95 4.84
N LEU A 25 3.07 -9.05 4.33
CA LEU A 25 3.63 -7.97 5.14
C LEU A 25 2.60 -6.84 5.28
N LYS A 26 2.75 -6.09 6.37
CA LYS A 26 2.00 -4.85 6.63
C LYS A 26 2.23 -3.88 5.45
N PRO A 27 1.17 -3.32 4.82
CA PRO A 27 1.32 -2.44 3.67
C PRO A 27 2.23 -1.27 3.96
N LEU A 28 3.10 -0.92 3.03
CA LEU A 28 3.85 0.32 3.06
C LEU A 28 3.00 1.42 2.43
N PHE A 29 2.69 2.44 3.22
CA PHE A 29 1.82 3.55 2.85
C PHE A 29 2.65 4.82 2.76
N ILE A 30 2.78 5.36 1.55
CA ILE A 30 3.59 6.56 1.30
C ILE A 30 2.66 7.71 0.93
N TYR A 31 2.72 8.77 1.72
CA TYR A 31 1.94 9.99 1.50
C TYR A 31 2.84 11.20 1.28
N THR A 32 2.26 12.30 0.80
CA THR A 32 3.02 13.54 0.56
C THR A 32 3.45 14.23 1.86
N TYR A 33 2.64 14.12 2.92
CA TYR A 33 2.85 14.86 4.17
C TYR A 33 3.19 13.90 5.30
N GLU A 34 4.13 14.31 6.14
CA GLU A 34 4.51 13.52 7.32
C GLU A 34 3.39 13.45 8.37
N ASN A 35 2.84 14.61 8.72
CA ASN A 35 1.88 14.77 9.82
C ASN A 35 0.65 15.52 9.31
N PRO A 36 -0.24 14.88 8.52
CA PRO A 36 -1.50 15.51 8.16
C PRO A 36 -2.33 15.77 9.42
N GLN A 37 -3.06 16.88 9.46
CA GLN A 37 -3.83 17.33 10.63
C GLN A 37 -4.75 16.24 11.22
N ILE A 38 -5.36 15.42 10.38
CA ILE A 38 -6.25 14.33 10.80
C ILE A 38 -5.54 13.17 11.54
N LEU A 39 -4.20 13.06 11.41
CA LEU A 39 -3.37 12.10 12.14
C LEU A 39 -2.64 12.75 13.32
N GLN A 40 -2.92 14.01 13.63
CA GLN A 40 -2.29 14.70 14.76
C GLN A 40 -2.58 13.96 16.08
N GLY A 41 -1.54 13.74 16.89
CA GLY A 41 -1.63 13.01 18.15
C GLY A 41 -1.64 11.48 18.02
N LYS A 42 -1.66 10.92 16.80
CA LYS A 42 -1.49 9.47 16.59
C LYS A 42 -0.01 9.14 16.37
N LYS A 43 0.47 8.08 17.02
CA LYS A 43 1.79 7.52 16.72
C LYS A 43 1.72 6.78 15.38
N LYS A 44 2.76 6.93 14.55
CA LYS A 44 2.80 6.33 13.20
C LYS A 44 2.87 4.80 13.29
N GLU A 45 3.47 4.30 14.36
CA GLU A 45 3.65 2.89 14.67
C GLU A 45 2.31 2.18 14.96
N ASP A 46 1.36 2.92 15.53
CA ASP A 46 0.01 2.43 15.88
C ASP A 46 -0.92 2.34 14.66
N LEU A 47 -0.52 2.91 13.51
CA LEU A 47 -1.30 2.80 12.29
C LEU A 47 -1.27 1.36 11.77
N PRO A 48 -2.32 0.87 11.09
CA PRO A 48 -2.34 -0.48 10.54
C PRO A 48 -1.46 -0.64 9.27
N VAL A 49 -0.73 0.41 8.88
CA VAL A 49 0.24 0.43 7.78
C VAL A 49 1.62 0.87 8.26
N ASN A 50 2.67 0.56 7.50
CA ASN A 50 3.97 1.20 7.66
C ASN A 50 3.90 2.57 6.99
N TYR A 51 3.74 3.64 7.78
CA TYR A 51 3.54 4.98 7.24
C TYR A 51 4.87 5.69 6.95
N TYR A 52 5.03 6.16 5.73
CA TYR A 52 6.17 6.93 5.23
C TYR A 52 5.69 8.14 4.45
N TRP A 53 6.58 9.11 4.26
CA TRP A 53 6.25 10.34 3.54
C TRP A 53 7.35 10.79 2.60
N ASN A 54 6.99 11.13 1.37
CA ASN A 54 7.82 11.86 0.42
C ASN A 54 6.96 12.38 -0.75
N SER A 55 7.49 13.36 -1.49
CA SER A 55 6.82 13.91 -2.68
C SER A 55 6.93 13.00 -3.91
N THR A 56 7.90 12.10 -3.93
CA THR A 56 8.26 11.26 -5.10
C THR A 56 7.60 9.88 -5.08
N ALA A 57 7.02 9.47 -3.96
CA ALA A 57 6.36 8.19 -3.74
C ALA A 57 7.28 6.96 -3.82
N TRP A 58 8.59 7.15 -3.61
CA TRP A 58 9.59 6.09 -3.66
C TRP A 58 9.73 5.33 -2.34
N ILE A 59 10.09 4.06 -2.43
CA ILE A 59 10.46 3.23 -1.26
C ILE A 59 11.67 3.87 -0.61
N GLN A 60 11.61 4.09 0.70
CA GLN A 60 12.74 4.63 1.46
C GLN A 60 13.68 3.51 1.91
N ASN A 61 14.99 3.78 1.86
CA ASN A 61 16.03 2.87 2.35
C ASN A 61 15.77 2.37 3.77
N ASP A 62 15.25 3.23 4.65
CA ASP A 62 14.86 2.89 6.02
C ASP A 62 13.89 1.70 6.09
N TYR A 63 12.97 1.59 5.13
CA TYR A 63 12.06 0.45 5.05
C TYR A 63 12.81 -0.85 4.77
N LEU A 64 13.74 -0.83 3.80
CA LEU A 64 14.55 -2.00 3.45
C LEU A 64 15.49 -2.40 4.58
N ILE A 65 16.08 -1.43 5.29
CA ILE A 65 16.93 -1.69 6.46
C ILE A 65 16.13 -2.35 7.59
N LYS A 66 14.90 -1.87 7.86
CA LYS A 66 14.00 -2.47 8.85
C LYS A 66 13.58 -3.88 8.44
N LEU A 67 13.25 -4.09 7.16
CA LEU A 67 12.93 -5.42 6.63
C LEU A 67 14.12 -6.37 6.78
N ASN A 68 15.32 -5.93 6.42
CA ASN A 68 16.55 -6.71 6.57
C ASN A 68 16.83 -7.07 8.03
N THR A 69 16.69 -6.11 8.94
CA THR A 69 16.84 -6.35 10.37
C THR A 69 15.84 -7.38 10.87
N ARG A 70 14.57 -7.30 10.44
CA ARG A 70 13.54 -8.30 10.76
C ARG A 70 13.92 -9.68 10.22
N MET A 71 14.36 -9.79 8.97
CA MET A 71 14.77 -11.07 8.38
C MET A 71 15.99 -11.67 9.09
N ARG A 72 16.95 -10.84 9.47
CA ARG A 72 18.11 -11.24 10.28
C ARG A 72 17.70 -11.79 11.64
N LEU A 73 16.81 -11.10 12.36
CA LEU A 73 16.28 -11.57 13.65
C LEU A 73 15.48 -12.86 13.53
N GLN A 74 14.90 -13.12 12.36
CA GLN A 74 14.20 -14.36 12.05
C GLN A 74 15.12 -15.46 11.50
N HIS A 75 16.42 -15.20 11.32
CA HIS A 75 17.38 -16.09 10.67
C HIS A 75 16.94 -16.53 9.25
N ARG A 76 16.31 -15.62 8.50
CA ARG A 76 15.79 -15.87 7.15
C ARG A 76 16.53 -15.03 6.11
N ASN A 77 16.73 -15.60 4.93
CA ASN A 77 17.14 -14.88 3.73
C ASN A 77 15.98 -14.84 2.75
N ILE A 78 15.68 -13.67 2.20
CA ILE A 78 14.59 -13.50 1.23
C ILE A 78 15.09 -12.80 -0.02
N LEU A 79 14.46 -13.13 -1.15
CA LEU A 79 14.54 -12.39 -2.40
C LEU A 79 13.29 -11.50 -2.53
N LEU A 80 13.48 -10.18 -2.58
CA LEU A 80 12.42 -9.20 -2.79
C LEU A 80 12.41 -8.78 -4.26
N LEU A 81 11.37 -9.19 -4.99
CA LEU A 81 11.17 -8.84 -6.39
C LEU A 81 10.35 -7.55 -6.52
N ILE A 82 10.92 -6.52 -7.14
CA ILE A 82 10.30 -5.18 -7.30
C ILE A 82 10.16 -4.82 -8.78
N ASP A 83 9.04 -4.17 -9.13
CA ASP A 83 8.79 -3.61 -10.47
C ASP A 83 9.75 -2.43 -10.79
N ASN A 84 10.12 -2.32 -12.06
CA ASN A 84 11.02 -1.30 -12.61
C ASN A 84 10.52 0.14 -12.39
N ALA A 85 9.21 0.33 -12.21
CA ALA A 85 8.57 1.64 -12.13
C ALA A 85 8.95 2.48 -10.89
N LEU A 86 9.52 1.88 -9.84
CA LEU A 86 9.77 2.52 -8.54
C LEU A 86 11.22 3.00 -8.31
N ILE A 87 12.09 2.93 -9.32
CA ILE A 87 13.52 2.63 -9.10
C ILE A 87 14.49 3.81 -8.92
N HIS A 88 14.15 5.07 -9.15
CA HIS A 88 15.24 6.05 -9.29
C HIS A 88 16.12 6.35 -8.06
N VAL A 89 15.92 5.77 -6.86
CA VAL A 89 16.78 6.01 -5.69
C VAL A 89 16.87 4.84 -4.70
N LEU A 90 17.23 3.62 -5.13
CA LEU A 90 17.98 2.77 -4.19
C LEU A 90 19.43 3.22 -4.23
N LYS A 91 19.98 3.60 -3.08
CA LYS A 91 21.41 3.97 -3.00
C LYS A 91 22.23 2.72 -3.33
N GLU A 92 23.24 2.88 -4.19
CA GLU A 92 24.18 1.82 -4.56
C GLU A 92 24.88 1.21 -3.32
N ASP A 93 25.00 1.96 -2.23
CA ASP A 93 25.66 1.54 -0.98
C ASP A 93 24.76 0.82 0.04
N LEU A 94 23.56 0.38 -0.35
CA LEU A 94 22.66 -0.29 0.60
C LEU A 94 23.09 -1.74 0.87
N ASN A 95 23.95 -1.93 1.87
CA ASN A 95 24.43 -3.26 2.28
C ASN A 95 23.36 -4.03 3.09
N LEU A 96 22.53 -4.80 2.39
CA LEU A 96 21.55 -5.71 2.99
C LEU A 96 22.14 -7.14 3.08
N THR A 97 22.06 -7.75 4.26
CA THR A 97 22.66 -9.07 4.54
C THR A 97 21.70 -10.24 4.35
N ASN A 98 20.40 -10.01 4.51
CA ASN A 98 19.34 -11.02 4.58
C ASN A 98 18.18 -10.74 3.61
N VAL A 99 18.21 -9.60 2.93
CA VAL A 99 17.24 -9.22 1.91
C VAL A 99 18.00 -8.92 0.63
N THR A 100 17.89 -9.80 -0.35
CA THR A 100 18.36 -9.53 -1.71
C THR A 100 17.24 -8.84 -2.47
N VAL A 101 17.48 -7.65 -3.01
CA VAL A 101 16.50 -6.94 -3.85
C VAL A 101 16.84 -7.22 -5.31
N GLN A 102 15.86 -7.71 -6.07
CA GLN A 102 16.02 -7.90 -7.51
C GLN A 102 14.89 -7.20 -8.26
N PHE A 103 15.28 -6.46 -9.29
CA PHE A 103 14.37 -5.73 -10.13
C PHE A 103 14.02 -6.54 -11.36
N LEU A 104 12.77 -6.43 -11.78
CA LEU A 104 12.32 -7.07 -12.98
C LEU A 104 12.45 -6.13 -14.17
N LEU A 105 12.80 -6.71 -15.31
CA LEU A 105 12.97 -5.98 -16.56
C LEU A 105 11.61 -5.45 -17.02
N SER A 106 11.60 -4.25 -17.62
CA SER A 106 10.40 -3.52 -18.05
C SER A 106 9.44 -4.31 -18.95
N ASN A 107 9.92 -5.38 -19.60
CA ASN A 107 9.19 -6.11 -20.63
C ASN A 107 8.76 -7.53 -20.19
N THR A 108 9.02 -7.96 -18.95
CA THR A 108 8.65 -9.29 -18.42
C THR A 108 7.64 -9.23 -17.27
N THR A 109 7.19 -8.01 -16.92
CA THR A 109 6.38 -7.69 -15.74
C THR A 109 5.01 -8.36 -15.70
N ALA A 110 4.37 -8.63 -16.84
CA ALA A 110 3.07 -9.30 -16.85
C ALA A 110 3.15 -10.81 -16.57
N HIS A 111 4.29 -11.46 -16.89
CA HIS A 111 4.44 -12.91 -16.78
C HIS A 111 5.20 -13.36 -15.51
N LEU A 112 6.07 -12.49 -14.95
CA LEU A 112 6.91 -12.83 -13.80
C LEU A 112 6.46 -12.18 -12.49
N GLN A 113 5.47 -11.27 -12.51
CA GLN A 113 4.92 -10.65 -11.29
C GLN A 113 3.45 -10.97 -11.10
N PRO A 114 3.12 -11.99 -10.28
CA PRO A 114 1.75 -12.17 -9.79
C PRO A 114 1.21 -10.87 -9.16
N CYS A 115 2.09 -10.05 -8.58
CA CYS A 115 1.70 -8.80 -7.93
C CYS A 115 1.19 -7.70 -8.90
N ASN A 116 1.78 -7.56 -10.10
CA ASN A 116 1.58 -6.35 -10.91
C ASN A 116 0.27 -6.35 -11.71
N THR A 117 -0.17 -7.51 -12.17
CA THR A 117 -1.43 -7.60 -12.91
C THR A 117 -2.52 -8.09 -12.00
N GLU A 118 -2.34 -9.23 -11.33
CA GLU A 118 -3.45 -9.93 -10.71
C GLU A 118 -3.71 -9.54 -9.26
N ILE A 119 -2.68 -9.36 -8.43
CA ILE A 119 -2.88 -8.88 -7.04
C ILE A 119 -3.29 -7.41 -7.05
N ILE A 120 -2.69 -6.56 -7.90
CA ILE A 120 -3.15 -5.17 -8.08
C ILE A 120 -4.57 -5.14 -8.65
N ASN A 121 -4.89 -6.00 -9.63
CA ASN A 121 -6.28 -6.12 -10.07
C ASN A 121 -7.17 -6.67 -8.96
N PHE A 122 -6.73 -7.55 -8.08
CA PHE A 122 -7.59 -8.02 -7.01
C PHE A 122 -7.82 -6.93 -5.94
N PHE A 123 -6.76 -6.23 -5.58
CA PHE A 123 -6.80 -5.11 -4.67
C PHE A 123 -7.68 -3.96 -5.21
N LYS A 124 -7.50 -3.58 -6.50
CA LYS A 124 -8.17 -2.43 -7.14
C LYS A 124 -9.47 -2.77 -7.89
N VAL A 125 -9.48 -3.86 -8.65
CA VAL A 125 -10.44 -4.23 -9.72
C VAL A 125 -11.41 -5.36 -9.30
N SER A 126 -10.99 -6.43 -8.60
CA SER A 126 -11.88 -7.52 -8.10
C SER A 126 -12.77 -7.10 -6.92
N ALA A 127 -12.76 -5.79 -6.65
CA ALA A 127 -13.76 -5.07 -5.90
C ALA A 127 -13.55 -5.04 -4.38
N GLN A 128 -12.44 -5.47 -3.78
CA GLN A 128 -12.30 -5.33 -2.33
C GLN A 128 -12.21 -3.87 -1.87
N TYR A 129 -11.25 -3.11 -2.39
CA TYR A 129 -11.14 -1.68 -2.07
C TYR A 129 -12.38 -0.90 -2.55
N ARG A 130 -12.86 -1.17 -3.76
CA ARG A 130 -14.05 -0.49 -4.32
C ARG A 130 -15.34 -0.84 -3.57
N LYS A 131 -15.54 -2.10 -3.15
CA LYS A 131 -16.72 -2.51 -2.34
C LYS A 131 -16.71 -1.80 -1.01
N ILE A 132 -15.57 -1.79 -0.30
CA ILE A 132 -15.43 -1.07 0.97
C ILE A 132 -15.75 0.41 0.78
N LEU A 133 -15.19 1.03 -0.27
CA LEU A 133 -15.44 2.43 -0.60
C LEU A 133 -16.92 2.71 -0.89
N VAL A 134 -17.53 1.95 -1.81
CA VAL A 134 -18.94 2.15 -2.22
C VAL A 134 -19.86 1.93 -1.02
N ARG A 135 -19.67 0.84 -0.27
CA ARG A 135 -20.46 0.56 0.94
C ARG A 135 -20.39 1.71 1.94
N ASN A 136 -19.19 2.17 2.24
CA ASN A 136 -19.00 3.30 3.15
C ASN A 136 -19.67 4.58 2.63
N ARG A 137 -19.64 4.85 1.31
CA ARG A 137 -20.30 6.03 0.72
C ARG A 137 -21.83 5.94 0.77
N VAL A 138 -22.41 4.76 0.55
CA VAL A 138 -23.85 4.52 0.69
C VAL A 138 -24.28 4.70 2.14
N GLU A 139 -23.58 4.08 3.09
CA GLU A 139 -23.88 4.20 4.53
C GLU A 139 -23.78 5.66 5.00
N THR A 140 -22.74 6.39 4.56
CA THR A 140 -22.58 7.82 4.90
C THR A 140 -23.72 8.66 4.34
N TYR A 141 -24.18 8.36 3.12
CA TYR A 141 -25.30 9.05 2.48
C TYR A 141 -26.62 8.78 3.22
N GLU A 142 -26.91 7.55 3.60
CA GLU A 142 -28.13 7.24 4.37
C GLU A 142 -28.16 7.95 5.72
N ILE A 143 -27.02 8.01 6.42
CA ILE A 143 -26.88 8.73 7.69
C ILE A 143 -27.06 10.23 7.48
N SER A 144 -26.47 10.80 6.43
CA SER A 144 -26.59 12.23 6.13
C SER A 144 -28.04 12.62 5.87
N GLN A 145 -28.79 11.78 5.13
CA GLN A 145 -30.21 11.98 4.87
C GLN A 145 -31.04 11.87 6.16
N LYS A 146 -30.78 10.88 7.02
CA LYS A 146 -31.51 10.68 8.29
C LYS A 146 -31.27 11.80 9.29
N LEU A 147 -30.06 12.32 9.37
CA LEU A 147 -29.66 13.34 10.35
C LEU A 147 -29.72 14.76 9.81
N ASN A 148 -30.08 14.95 8.53
CA ASN A 148 -30.02 16.22 7.80
C ASN A 148 -28.66 16.94 7.95
N ARG A 149 -27.57 16.17 7.78
CA ARG A 149 -26.19 16.66 7.89
C ARG A 149 -25.47 16.59 6.55
N GLU A 150 -24.40 17.35 6.39
CA GLU A 150 -23.55 17.25 5.21
C GLU A 150 -22.80 15.90 5.16
N ILE A 151 -22.55 15.41 3.94
CA ILE A 151 -21.79 14.19 3.71
C ILE A 151 -20.32 14.43 4.05
N VAL A 152 -19.79 13.66 4.99
CA VAL A 152 -18.38 13.73 5.38
C VAL A 152 -17.49 13.22 4.24
N SER A 153 -16.57 14.08 3.78
CA SER A 153 -15.58 13.73 2.76
C SER A 153 -14.54 12.75 3.30
N LEU A 154 -14.04 11.86 2.42
CA LEU A 154 -12.97 10.93 2.78
C LEU A 154 -11.67 11.66 3.13
N ASN A 155 -11.02 11.20 4.19
CA ASN A 155 -9.73 11.69 4.64
C ASN A 155 -8.67 10.57 4.58
N ILE A 156 -7.39 10.91 4.79
CA ILE A 156 -6.27 9.95 4.68
C ILE A 156 -6.37 8.76 5.64
N TYR A 157 -7.00 8.93 6.81
CA TYR A 157 -7.20 7.86 7.77
C TYR A 157 -8.19 6.82 7.21
N ASP A 158 -9.24 7.25 6.52
CA ASP A 158 -10.15 6.36 5.80
C ASP A 158 -9.40 5.54 4.74
N PHE A 159 -8.52 6.20 3.96
CA PHE A 159 -7.69 5.53 2.95
C PHE A 159 -6.76 4.47 3.56
N ILE A 160 -6.14 4.77 4.70
CA ILE A 160 -5.30 3.82 5.45
C ILE A 160 -6.11 2.58 5.86
N ASN A 161 -7.30 2.80 6.44
CA ASN A 161 -8.16 1.71 6.89
C ASN A 161 -8.69 0.88 5.72
N PHE A 162 -9.16 1.52 4.64
CA PHE A 162 -9.66 0.82 3.47
C PHE A 162 -8.57 -0.01 2.79
N SER A 163 -7.36 0.53 2.71
CA SER A 163 -6.22 -0.16 2.12
C SER A 163 -5.80 -1.37 2.96
N THR A 164 -5.78 -1.23 4.28
CA THR A 164 -5.50 -2.33 5.20
C THR A 164 -6.58 -3.42 5.09
N ASN A 165 -7.85 -3.04 5.15
CA ASN A 165 -8.96 -3.99 5.07
C ASN A 165 -8.97 -4.73 3.73
N ALA A 166 -8.76 -4.01 2.62
CA ALA A 166 -8.65 -4.60 1.30
C ALA A 166 -7.48 -5.59 1.24
N TRP A 167 -6.30 -5.21 1.74
CA TRP A 167 -5.14 -6.10 1.75
C TRP A 167 -5.34 -7.36 2.61
N ASN A 168 -5.96 -7.21 3.78
CA ASN A 168 -6.27 -8.33 4.65
C ASN A 168 -7.27 -9.31 4.00
N SER A 169 -8.21 -8.80 3.20
CA SER A 169 -9.19 -9.61 2.47
C SER A 169 -8.62 -10.40 1.28
N VAL A 170 -7.42 -10.08 0.81
CA VAL A 170 -6.75 -10.86 -0.24
C VAL A 170 -6.41 -12.24 0.31
N SER A 171 -7.06 -13.27 -0.22
CA SER A 171 -6.88 -14.64 0.27
C SER A 171 -5.60 -15.27 -0.26
N GLN A 172 -5.11 -16.31 0.41
CA GLN A 172 -4.00 -17.11 -0.09
C GLN A 172 -4.32 -17.73 -1.46
N GLN A 173 -5.54 -18.25 -1.63
CA GLN A 173 -6.01 -18.81 -2.91
C GLN A 173 -5.92 -17.76 -4.03
N THR A 174 -6.27 -16.52 -3.73
CA THR A 174 -6.14 -15.41 -4.68
C THR A 174 -4.69 -15.23 -5.11
N ILE A 175 -3.75 -15.21 -4.17
CA ILE A 175 -2.32 -15.00 -4.48
C ILE A 175 -1.74 -16.19 -5.26
N ASN A 176 -2.14 -17.42 -4.93
CA ASN A 176 -1.68 -18.62 -5.64
C ASN A 176 -2.23 -18.75 -7.06
N ASN A 177 -3.39 -18.16 -7.34
CA ASN A 177 -3.99 -18.16 -8.66
C ASN A 177 -3.36 -17.11 -9.61
N CYS A 178 -2.42 -16.29 -9.09
CA CYS A 178 -1.73 -15.22 -9.81
C CYS A 178 -0.43 -15.66 -10.48
#